data_AF-A0A7W5GDW6-F1
#
_entry.id   AF-A0A7W5GDW6-F1
#
_cell.length_a   1.000
_cell.length_b   1.000
_cell.length_c   1.000
_cell.angle_alpha   90.00
_cell.angle_beta   90.00
_cell.angle_gamma   90.00
#
_symmetry.space_group_name_H-M   'P 1'
#
loop_
_entity.id
_entity.type
_entity.pdbx_description
1 polymer ?
#
loop_
_entity_poly.entity_id
_entity_poly.type
_entity_poly.pdbx_seq_one_letter_code
_entity_poly.pdbx_strand_id
1 'polypeptide(L)' 'MLQFTVVNHHLCVGQIEILGVSSASMLQVGDTDSVTLYSMFDTPPESVVVGPLAPFPLPEDAGGTMGEA' A
#
# COMPACT_ATOMS: atom_id res chain seq x y z
N MET A 1 29.97 19.42 -19.33
CA MET A 1 28.90 18.50 -18.90
C MET A 1 28.79 18.62 -17.39
N LEU A 2 27.62 18.99 -16.86
CA LEU A 2 27.43 19.16 -15.42
C LEU A 2 27.13 17.80 -14.79
N GLN A 3 27.89 17.44 -13.76
CA GLN A 3 27.69 16.22 -12.98
C GLN A 3 26.91 16.59 -11.71
N PHE A 4 25.70 16.07 -11.59
CA PHE A 4 24.82 16.30 -10.45
C PHE A 4 24.78 15.04 -9.60
N THR A 5 25.29 15.14 -8.36
CA THR A 5 25.35 14.04 -7.39
C THR A 5 24.40 14.35 -6.24
N VAL A 6 23.37 13.54 -6.08
CA VAL A 6 22.47 13.59 -4.92
C VAL A 6 23.04 12.65 -3.86
N VAL A 7 23.30 13.17 -2.67
CA VAL A 7 23.69 12.38 -1.51
C VAL A 7 22.55 12.43 -0.51
N ASN A 8 21.79 11.35 -0.41
CA ASN A 8 20.84 11.19 0.67
C ASN A 8 21.65 10.89 1.95
N HIS A 9 21.51 11.75 2.96
CA HIS A 9 22.07 11.52 4.29
C HIS A 9 21.21 10.48 5.04
N HIS A 10 21.16 10.50 6.37
CA HIS A 10 20.35 9.56 7.13
C HIS A 10 18.85 9.71 6.79
N LEU A 11 18.25 8.62 6.31
CA LEU A 11 16.79 8.47 6.24
C LEU A 11 16.26 8.24 7.67
N CYS A 12 15.92 9.32 8.37
CA CYS A 12 15.39 9.26 9.73
C CYS A 12 13.87 9.10 9.72
N VAL A 13 13.42 7.86 9.64
CA VAL A 13 12.00 7.51 9.78
C VAL A 13 11.69 7.39 11.27
N GLY A 14 10.88 8.32 11.81
CA GLY A 14 10.53 8.36 13.23
C GLY A 14 9.57 7.23 13.64
N GLN A 15 8.27 7.42 13.41
CA GLN A 15 7.27 6.39 13.64
C GLN A 15 6.38 6.29 12.42
N ILE A 16 6.18 5.06 11.92
CA ILE A 16 5.17 4.75 10.91
C ILE A 16 4.18 3.79 11.57
N GLU A 17 2.94 4.25 11.71
CA GLU A 17 1.85 3.44 12.24
C GLU A 17 0.89 3.10 11.11
N ILE A 18 0.64 1.81 10.90
CA ILE A 18 -0.16 1.30 9.79
C ILE A 18 -1.20 0.36 10.35
N LEU A 19 -2.47 0.77 10.23
CA LEU A 19 -3.61 -0.04 10.64
C LEU A 19 -3.86 -1.23 9.70
N GLY A 20 -3.50 -1.10 8.42
CA GLY A 20 -3.56 -2.20 7.46
C GLY A 20 -3.09 -1.82 6.05
N VAL A 21 -2.54 -2.81 5.33
CA VAL A 21 -2.10 -2.71 3.92
C VAL A 21 -3.02 -3.59 3.06
N SER A 22 -4.33 -3.44 3.24
CA SER A 22 -5.30 -4.49 2.88
C SER A 22 -5.36 -4.86 1.39
N SER A 23 -5.15 -3.91 0.48
CA SER A 23 -5.08 -4.13 -0.98
C SER A 23 -3.79 -3.62 -1.62
N ALA A 24 -2.85 -3.12 -0.84
CA ALA A 24 -1.63 -2.52 -1.38
C ALA A 24 -0.56 -3.59 -1.61
N SER A 25 0.09 -3.53 -2.77
CA SER A 25 1.16 -4.46 -3.12
C SER A 25 2.51 -4.06 -2.52
N MET A 26 2.69 -2.81 -2.08
CA MET A 26 3.94 -2.33 -1.47
C MET A 26 3.73 -1.05 -0.64
N LEU A 27 4.42 -0.96 0.51
CA LEU A 27 4.73 0.29 1.19
C LEU A 27 6.24 0.48 1.14
N GLN A 28 6.71 1.63 0.67
CA GLN A 28 8.13 1.91 0.50
C GLN A 28 8.55 3.20 1.19
N VAL A 29 9.73 3.18 1.80
CA VAL A 29 10.41 4.37 2.35
C VAL A 29 11.83 4.44 1.81
N GLY A 30 12.21 5.61 1.31
CA GLY A 30 13.45 5.79 0.54
C GLY A 30 13.19 5.77 -0.96
N ASP A 31 14.27 5.74 -1.74
CA ASP A 31 14.22 6.00 -3.18
C ASP A 31 14.09 4.69 -3.98
N THR A 32 13.47 4.76 -5.15
CA THR A 32 13.46 3.65 -6.11
C THR A 32 13.39 4.19 -7.53
N ASP A 33 14.18 3.58 -8.41
CA ASP A 33 14.28 3.95 -9.83
C ASP A 33 13.07 3.45 -10.62
N SER A 34 12.62 2.22 -10.38
CA SER A 34 11.41 1.67 -10.99
C SER A 34 10.73 0.65 -10.09
N VAL A 35 9.39 0.73 -9.99
CA VAL A 35 8.55 -0.30 -9.39
C VAL A 35 7.73 -0.95 -10.50
N THR A 36 7.78 -2.28 -10.60
CA THR A 36 6.98 -3.02 -11.59
C THR A 36 6.13 -4.07 -10.91
N LEU A 37 4.82 -3.92 -11.04
CA LEU A 37 3.83 -4.84 -10.50
C LEU A 37 3.33 -5.73 -11.63
N TYR A 38 3.48 -7.04 -11.47
CA TYR A 38 2.92 -8.02 -12.37
C TYR A 38 1.78 -8.73 -11.67
N SER A 39 0.63 -8.79 -12.34
CA SER A 39 -0.45 -9.69 -11.99
C SER A 39 -0.73 -10.55 -13.20
N MET A 40 -0.44 -11.85 -13.09
CA MET A 40 -0.78 -12.83 -14.11
C MET A 40 -2.01 -13.58 -13.64
N PHE A 41 -3.08 -13.46 -14.41
CA PHE A 41 -4.31 -14.21 -14.19
C PHE A 41 -4.33 -15.36 -15.21
N ASP A 42 -4.11 -16.59 -14.73
CA ASP A 42 -3.94 -17.79 -15.56
C ASP A 42 -5.25 -18.54 -15.81
N THR A 43 -6.41 -17.92 -15.52
CA THR A 43 -7.71 -18.57 -15.79
C THR A 43 -8.27 -18.14 -17.14
N PRO A 44 -8.90 -19.06 -17.89
CA PRO A 44 -9.63 -18.75 -19.12
C PRO A 44 -10.62 -17.59 -18.96
N PRO A 45 -10.89 -16.79 -20.02
CA PRO A 45 -11.78 -15.62 -19.96
C PRO A 45 -13.20 -15.95 -19.48
N GLU A 46 -13.65 -17.20 -19.61
CA GLU A 46 -14.94 -17.69 -19.12
C GLU A 46 -14.95 -18.00 -17.61
N SER A 47 -13.76 -18.14 -16.99
CA SER A 47 -13.57 -18.38 -15.54
C SER A 47 -13.16 -17.12 -14.77
N VAL A 48 -13.14 -15.95 -15.41
CA VAL A 48 -12.98 -14.66 -14.73
C VAL A 48 -14.22 -14.41 -13.88
N VAL A 49 -14.15 -14.80 -12.60
CA VAL A 49 -15.13 -14.37 -11.61
C VAL A 49 -14.83 -12.90 -11.31
N VAL A 50 -15.44 -11.99 -12.09
CA VAL A 50 -15.60 -10.59 -11.66
C VAL A 50 -16.61 -10.60 -10.51
N GLY A 51 -16.17 -11.07 -9.35
CA GLY A 51 -16.86 -10.79 -8.11
C GLY A 51 -16.82 -9.27 -7.93
N PRO A 52 -17.93 -8.62 -7.55
CA PRO A 52 -17.83 -7.23 -7.12
C PRO A 52 -16.74 -7.17 -6.05
N LEU A 53 -15.79 -6.26 -6.21
CA LEU A 53 -14.77 -6.00 -5.18
C LEU A 53 -15.57 -5.77 -3.89
N ALA A 54 -15.59 -6.77 -3.00
CA ALA A 54 -16.44 -6.70 -1.83
C ALA A 54 -15.99 -5.44 -1.09
N PRO A 55 -16.89 -4.49 -0.79
CA PRO A 55 -16.53 -3.35 0.03
C PRO A 55 -15.88 -3.90 1.29
N PHE A 56 -14.71 -3.36 1.66
CA PHE A 56 -14.05 -3.78 2.90
C PHE A 56 -15.10 -3.78 4.03
N PRO A 57 -15.17 -4.85 4.84
CA PRO A 57 -16.05 -4.84 5.99
C PRO A 57 -15.74 -3.59 6.81
N LEU A 58 -16.79 -2.91 7.27
CA LEU A 58 -16.64 -1.81 8.21
C LEU A 58 -15.77 -2.31 9.38
N PRO A 59 -14.78 -1.52 9.84
CA PRO A 59 -14.01 -1.88 11.02
C PRO A 59 -14.96 -2.28 12.15
N GLU A 60 -14.63 -3.37 12.85
CA GLU A 60 -15.43 -3.93 13.94
C GLU A 60 -15.71 -2.92 15.07
N ASP A 61 -14.96 -1.82 15.12
CA ASP A 61 -15.08 -0.73 16.09
C ASP A 61 -15.58 0.61 15.50
N ALA A 62 -16.21 0.62 14.31
CA ALA A 62 -16.84 1.83 13.76
C ALA A 62 -18.09 2.31 14.57
N GLY A 63 -18.36 1.68 15.71
CA GLY A 63 -19.41 2.03 16.67
C GLY A 63 -18.84 2.70 17.93
N GLY A 64 -18.50 3.98 17.81
CA GLY A 64 -18.45 4.88 18.97
C GLY A 64 -17.07 5.10 19.59
N THR A 65 -16.37 6.13 19.11
CA THR A 65 -15.43 6.87 19.96
C THR A 65 -16.25 7.70 20.96
N MET A 66 -16.74 7.06 22.03
CA MET A 66 -17.24 7.74 23.21
C MET A 66 -16.19 7.61 24.31
N GLY A 67 -15.43 8.69 24.55
CA GLY A 67 -14.59 8.84 25.73
C GLY A 67 -13.10 8.66 25.48
N GLU A 68 -12.46 9.70 24.99
CA GLU A 68 -11.10 10.04 25.45
C GLU A 68 -11.32 11.05 26.59
N ALA A 69 -10.99 10.64 27.82
CA ALA A 69 -11.03 11.47 29.03
C ALA A 69 -9.74 12.27 29.19
#